data_AF-A0A7V3L3P1-F1
#
_entry.id   AF-A0A7V3L3P1-F1
#
_cell.length_a   1.000
_cell.length_b   1.000
_cell.length_c   1.000
_cell.angle_alpha   90.00
_cell.angle_beta   90.00
_cell.angle_gamma   90.00
#
_symmetry.space_group_name_H-M   'P 1'
#
loop_
_entity.id
_entity.type
_entity.pdbx_description
1 polymer ?
#
loop_
_entity_poly.entity_id
_entity_poly.type
_entity_poly.pdbx_seq_one_letter_code
_entity_poly.pdbx_strand_id
1 'polypeptide(L)'
;MKRTTSAEISETHKRGIRATLLFVDEALCEIEQWARGRELRSELYEEVNTLSETQRQMLLAEVERVRNVIRHLRDSLGLEKERRSASVAVHSLSCGIWPHLEELKGKHLKRYGDISHEATEKLSESVEELIQATKRIADIARGVLPSEKAQESDEASEDPIS
;
A
#
# COMPACT_ATOMS: atom_id res chain seq x y z
N MET A 1 41.43 -34.74 -11.33
CA MET A 1 40.22 -34.17 -10.68
C MET A 1 40.07 -32.73 -11.13
N LYS A 2 39.14 -32.45 -12.06
CA LYS A 2 38.84 -31.08 -12.49
C LYS A 2 37.99 -30.43 -11.40
N ARG A 3 38.52 -29.38 -10.76
CA ARG A 3 37.74 -28.49 -9.89
C ARG A 3 36.67 -27.85 -10.77
N THR A 4 35.40 -28.13 -10.47
CA THR A 4 34.27 -27.52 -11.16
C THR A 4 34.34 -26.01 -10.92
N THR A 5 34.63 -25.28 -11.98
CA THR A 5 34.61 -23.82 -12.07
C THR A 5 33.26 -23.31 -11.55
N SER A 6 33.30 -22.39 -10.58
CA SER A 6 32.19 -21.52 -10.22
C SER A 6 31.61 -20.94 -11.51
N ALA A 7 30.36 -21.28 -11.84
CA ALA A 7 29.70 -20.74 -13.01
C ALA A 7 29.51 -19.23 -12.81
N GLU A 8 30.17 -18.40 -13.62
CA GLU A 8 29.99 -16.96 -13.57
C GLU A 8 28.54 -16.60 -13.91
N ILE A 9 27.80 -16.14 -12.91
CA ILE A 9 26.39 -15.74 -13.06
C ILE A 9 26.36 -14.38 -13.79
N SER A 10 25.67 -14.34 -14.94
CA SER A 10 25.50 -13.12 -15.74
C SER A 10 24.72 -12.02 -15.01
N GLU A 11 24.91 -10.76 -15.40
CA GLU A 11 24.16 -9.62 -14.83
C GLU A 11 22.65 -9.73 -15.06
N THR A 12 22.21 -10.34 -16.16
CA THR A 12 20.77 -10.61 -16.38
C THR A 12 20.24 -11.62 -15.36
N HIS A 13 21.00 -12.67 -15.07
CA HIS A 13 20.64 -13.61 -14.00
C HIS A 13 20.61 -12.92 -12.64
N LYS A 14 21.62 -12.10 -12.31
CA LYS A 14 21.65 -11.34 -11.04
C LYS A 14 20.45 -10.41 -10.90
N ARG A 15 20.05 -9.70 -11.97
CA ARG A 15 18.84 -8.86 -11.96
C ARG A 15 17.57 -9.68 -11.69
N GLY A 16 17.41 -10.81 -12.36
CA GLY A 16 16.28 -11.71 -12.13
C GLY A 16 16.24 -12.25 -10.71
N ILE A 17 17.39 -12.74 -10.21
CA ILE A 17 17.54 -13.23 -8.84
C ILE A 17 17.22 -12.12 -7.83
N ARG A 18 17.76 -10.92 -8.03
CA ARG A 18 17.50 -9.76 -7.16
C ARG A 18 16.01 -9.43 -7.11
N ALA A 19 15.34 -9.37 -8.25
CA ALA A 19 13.90 -9.06 -8.30
C ALA A 19 13.08 -10.10 -7.51
N THR A 20 13.38 -11.39 -7.70
CA THR A 20 12.70 -12.46 -6.96
C THR A 20 13.01 -12.40 -5.47
N LEU A 21 14.27 -12.22 -5.08
CA LEU A 21 14.65 -12.13 -3.66
C LEU A 21 14.04 -10.91 -2.97
N LEU A 22 13.92 -9.78 -3.68
CA LEU A 22 13.23 -8.60 -3.16
C LEU A 22 11.75 -8.90 -2.91
N PHE A 23 11.05 -9.51 -3.86
CA PHE A 23 9.65 -9.90 -3.69
C PHE A 23 9.46 -10.82 -2.47
N VAL A 24 10.36 -11.81 -2.30
CA VAL A 24 10.32 -12.68 -1.12
C VAL A 24 10.58 -11.90 0.17
N ASP A 25 11.58 -11.02 0.21
CA ASP A 25 11.92 -10.24 1.41
C ASP A 25 10.77 -9.29 1.81
N GLU A 26 10.08 -8.69 0.83
CA GLU A 26 8.88 -7.87 1.07
C GLU A 26 7.72 -8.71 1.65
N ALA A 27 7.48 -9.90 1.09
CA ALA A 27 6.47 -10.82 1.63
C ALA A 27 6.81 -11.28 3.07
N LEU A 28 8.09 -11.51 3.38
CA LEU A 28 8.53 -11.85 4.74
C LEU A 28 8.30 -10.70 5.73
N CYS A 29 8.39 -9.44 5.30
CA CYS A 29 8.05 -8.29 6.14
C CYS A 29 6.56 -8.26 6.51
N GLU A 30 5.66 -8.61 5.59
CA GLU A 30 4.22 -8.73 5.90
C GLU A 30 3.94 -9.92 6.83
N ILE A 31 4.53 -11.09 6.53
CA ILE A 31 4.41 -12.28 7.38
C ILE A 31 4.91 -12.01 8.80
N GLU A 32 6.05 -11.31 8.94
CA GLU A 32 6.56 -10.94 10.26
C GLU A 32 5.59 -10.04 11.01
N GLN A 33 4.94 -9.08 10.34
CA GLN A 33 3.96 -8.21 10.99
C GLN A 33 2.78 -9.01 11.54
N TRP A 34 2.21 -9.94 10.77
CA TRP A 34 1.18 -10.86 11.28
C TRP A 34 1.71 -11.75 12.39
N ALA A 35 2.92 -12.29 12.27
CA ALA A 35 3.53 -13.09 13.32
C ALA A 35 3.81 -12.28 14.60
N ARG A 36 3.95 -10.95 14.52
CA ARG A 36 4.05 -10.04 15.66
C ARG A 36 2.70 -9.59 16.23
N GLY A 37 1.58 -10.07 15.67
CA GLY A 37 0.24 -9.75 16.14
C GLY A 37 -0.37 -8.51 15.50
N ARG A 38 0.08 -8.10 14.30
CA ARG A 38 -0.63 -7.07 13.52
C ARG A 38 -2.09 -7.50 13.33
N GLU A 39 -2.96 -6.52 13.54
CA GLU A 39 -4.38 -6.51 13.20
C GLU A 39 -4.69 -5.12 12.63
N LEU A 40 -5.67 -5.05 11.74
CA LEU A 40 -6.12 -3.80 11.14
C LEU A 40 -7.63 -3.71 11.24
N ARG A 41 -8.15 -2.53 11.61
CA ARG A 41 -9.58 -2.25 11.65
C ARG A 41 -9.85 -0.93 10.95
N SER A 42 -10.77 -0.94 10.01
CA SER A 42 -11.19 0.18 9.19
C SER A 42 -12.69 0.04 8.88
N GLU A 43 -13.30 1.06 8.28
CA GLU A 43 -14.74 1.14 8.04
C GLU A 43 -15.27 -0.01 7.16
N LEU A 44 -14.47 -0.48 6.19
CA LEU A 44 -14.83 -1.54 5.24
C LEU A 44 -13.84 -2.71 5.23
N TYR A 45 -12.87 -2.72 6.16
CA TYR A 45 -11.80 -3.73 6.18
C TYR A 45 -11.43 -4.11 7.60
N GLU A 46 -11.40 -5.41 7.87
CA GLU A 46 -10.95 -5.97 9.13
C GLU A 46 -9.95 -7.10 8.86
N GLU A 47 -8.80 -7.02 9.53
CA GLU A 47 -7.80 -8.06 9.61
C GLU A 47 -7.76 -8.57 11.05
N VAL A 48 -8.22 -9.81 11.26
CA VAL A 48 -8.20 -10.49 12.56
C VAL A 48 -7.07 -11.50 12.57
N ASN A 49 -6.23 -11.44 13.60
CA ASN A 49 -5.09 -12.33 13.72
C ASN A 49 -5.44 -13.57 14.53
N THR A 50 -5.70 -14.67 13.82
CA THR A 50 -6.10 -15.95 14.43
C THR A 50 -4.92 -16.85 14.78
N LEU A 51 -3.67 -16.37 14.63
CA LEU A 51 -2.48 -17.15 14.96
C LEU A 51 -2.32 -17.28 16.47
N SER A 52 -2.18 -18.52 16.93
CA SER A 52 -1.79 -18.80 18.31
C SER A 52 -0.37 -18.30 18.59
N GLU A 53 -0.05 -18.08 19.87
CA GLU A 53 1.30 -17.66 20.27
C GLU A 53 2.39 -18.63 19.76
N THR A 54 2.14 -19.94 19.83
CA THR A 54 3.08 -20.94 19.31
C THR A 54 3.30 -20.80 17.80
N GLN A 55 2.23 -20.60 17.02
CA GLN A 55 2.35 -20.40 15.57
C GLN A 55 3.12 -19.12 15.25
N ARG A 56 2.87 -18.03 15.99
CA ARG A 56 3.59 -16.77 15.86
C ARG A 56 5.09 -16.96 16.08
N GLN A 57 5.48 -17.62 17.16
CA GLN A 57 6.89 -17.89 17.46
C GLN A 57 7.55 -18.77 16.39
N MET A 58 6.86 -19.81 15.91
CA MET A 58 7.37 -20.66 14.84
C MET A 58 7.55 -19.89 13.52
N LEU A 59 6.59 -19.03 13.16
CA LEU A 59 6.68 -18.17 11.99
C LEU A 59 7.86 -17.19 12.08
N LEU A 60 8.06 -16.55 13.23
CA LEU A 60 9.18 -15.63 13.44
C LEU A 60 10.53 -16.33 13.29
N ALA A 61 10.67 -17.53 13.87
CA ALA A 61 11.88 -18.34 13.73
C ALA A 61 12.15 -18.70 12.26
N GLU A 62 11.11 -19.08 11.51
CA GLU A 62 11.23 -19.44 10.11
C GLU A 62 11.52 -18.23 9.20
N VAL A 63 10.89 -17.08 9.46
CA VAL A 63 11.19 -15.81 8.78
C VAL A 63 12.67 -15.46 8.94
N GLU A 64 13.22 -15.55 10.16
CA GLU A 64 14.63 -15.26 10.38
C GLU A 64 15.54 -16.27 9.66
N ARG A 65 15.15 -17.55 9.65
CA ARG A 65 15.87 -18.59 8.90
C ARG A 65 15.95 -18.25 7.41
N VAL A 66 14.82 -17.85 6.80
CA VAL A 66 14.78 -17.49 5.38
C VAL A 66 15.58 -16.20 5.11
N ARG A 67 15.48 -15.18 5.98
CA ARG A 67 16.28 -13.95 5.86
C ARG A 67 17.78 -14.20 5.91
N ASN A 68 18.23 -15.15 6.72
CA ASN A 68 19.63 -15.57 6.74
C ASN A 68 20.07 -16.15 5.38
N VAL A 69 19.23 -16.95 4.73
CA VAL A 69 19.49 -17.47 3.38
C VAL A 69 19.54 -16.33 2.34
N ILE A 70 18.58 -15.40 2.37
CA ILE A 70 18.57 -14.22 1.48
C ILE A 70 19.83 -13.39 1.67
N ARG A 71 20.26 -13.15 2.91
CA ARG A 71 21.48 -12.40 3.23
C ARG A 71 22.71 -13.08 2.65
N HIS A 72 22.83 -14.40 2.80
CA HIS A 72 23.92 -15.17 2.21
C HIS A 72 23.93 -15.10 0.67
N LEU A 73 22.77 -15.23 0.02
CA LEU A 73 22.64 -15.11 -1.43
C LEU A 73 23.01 -13.70 -1.91
N ARG A 74 22.53 -12.66 -1.21
CA ARG A 74 22.90 -11.27 -1.49
C ARG A 74 24.41 -11.09 -1.44
N ASP A 75 25.05 -11.54 -0.36
CA ASP A 75 26.48 -11.31 -0.13
C ASP A 75 27.36 -12.12 -1.10
N SER A 76 26.98 -13.36 -1.40
CA SER A 76 27.72 -14.22 -2.35
C SER A 76 27.58 -13.77 -3.81
N LEU A 77 26.46 -13.15 -4.18
CA LEU A 77 26.19 -12.67 -5.54
C LEU A 77 26.45 -11.17 -5.74
N GLY A 78 26.79 -10.44 -4.67
CA GLY A 78 27.01 -9.00 -4.69
C GLY A 78 25.75 -8.20 -5.04
N LEU A 79 24.58 -8.61 -4.55
CA LEU A 79 23.31 -7.95 -4.88
C LEU A 79 23.09 -6.71 -4.01
N GLU A 80 22.62 -5.63 -4.62
CA GLU A 80 22.31 -4.39 -3.92
C GLU A 80 20.90 -4.41 -3.32
N LYS A 81 20.77 -3.86 -2.11
CA LYS A 81 19.47 -3.62 -1.46
C LYS A 81 18.68 -2.57 -2.23
N GLU A 82 17.38 -2.77 -2.36
CA GLU A 82 16.48 -1.72 -2.82
C GLU A 82 16.15 -0.75 -1.68
N ARG A 83 16.06 0.55 -2.00
CA ARG A 83 15.52 1.56 -1.10
C ARG A 83 14.30 2.16 -1.76
N ARG A 84 13.16 2.09 -1.09
CA ARG A 84 11.91 2.72 -1.53
C ARG A 84 11.59 3.87 -0.58
N SER A 85 11.14 4.99 -1.15
CA SER A 85 10.67 6.11 -0.36
C SER A 85 9.21 5.90 0.02
N ALA A 86 8.87 6.07 1.30
CA ALA A 86 7.48 6.03 1.76
C ALA A 86 6.63 7.09 1.04
N SER A 87 7.17 8.28 0.77
CA SER A 87 6.48 9.31 -0.01
C SER A 87 6.07 8.84 -1.39
N VAL A 88 6.99 8.19 -2.10
CA VAL A 88 6.73 7.66 -3.45
C VAL A 88 5.73 6.52 -3.39
N ALA A 89 5.84 5.63 -2.40
CA ALA A 89 4.89 4.53 -2.21
C ALA A 89 3.47 5.03 -1.94
N VAL A 90 3.30 5.97 -1.00
CA VAL A 90 1.99 6.56 -0.66
C VAL A 90 1.41 7.27 -1.88
N HIS A 91 2.20 8.14 -2.54
CA HIS A 91 1.74 8.83 -3.75
C HIS A 91 1.30 7.85 -4.84
N SER A 92 2.08 6.80 -5.09
CA SER A 92 1.76 5.80 -6.12
C SER A 92 0.48 5.04 -5.78
N LEU A 93 0.29 4.66 -4.51
CA LEU A 93 -0.93 4.01 -4.05
C LEU A 93 -2.15 4.93 -4.20
N SER A 94 -2.05 6.18 -3.79
CA SER A 94 -3.13 7.17 -3.93
C SER A 94 -3.52 7.38 -5.40
N CYS A 95 -2.54 7.50 -6.30
CA CYS A 95 -2.82 7.59 -7.74
C CYS A 95 -3.46 6.30 -8.30
N GLY A 96 -3.11 5.13 -7.75
CA GLY A 96 -3.69 3.85 -8.16
C GLY A 96 -5.13 3.65 -7.71
N ILE A 97 -5.56 4.24 -6.59
CA ILE A 97 -6.94 4.15 -6.09
C ILE A 97 -7.90 4.98 -6.95
N TRP A 98 -7.43 6.12 -7.48
CA TRP A 98 -8.25 7.09 -8.19
C TRP A 98 -9.14 6.52 -9.31
N PRO A 99 -8.61 5.70 -10.27
CA PRO A 99 -9.44 5.14 -11.34
C PRO A 99 -10.59 4.28 -10.83
N HIS A 100 -10.38 3.54 -9.72
CA HIS A 100 -11.42 2.70 -9.13
C HIS A 100 -12.55 3.55 -8.53
N LEU A 101 -12.24 4.70 -7.94
CA LEU A 101 -13.25 5.63 -7.44
C LEU A 101 -14.03 6.28 -8.60
N GLU A 102 -13.37 6.63 -9.71
CA GLU A 102 -14.07 7.17 -10.88
C GLU A 102 -15.07 6.17 -11.49
N GLU A 103 -14.77 4.87 -11.44
CA GLU A 103 -15.68 3.81 -11.87
C GLU A 103 -16.94 3.70 -11.01
N LEU A 104 -16.97 4.29 -9.80
CA LEU A 104 -18.17 4.33 -8.96
C LEU A 104 -19.11 5.48 -9.35
N LYS A 105 -18.72 6.39 -10.26
CA LYS A 105 -19.61 7.46 -10.73
C LYS A 105 -20.69 6.91 -11.66
N GLY A 106 -21.91 7.43 -11.53
CA GLY A 106 -23.19 6.89 -12.01
C GLY A 106 -23.29 6.29 -13.42
N LYS A 107 -22.42 6.66 -14.37
CA LYS A 107 -22.42 6.09 -15.74
C LYS A 107 -21.99 4.61 -15.79
N HIS A 108 -21.24 4.14 -14.79
CA HIS A 108 -20.70 2.77 -14.73
C HIS A 108 -21.55 1.84 -13.85
N LEU A 109 -22.36 2.41 -12.95
CA LEU A 109 -23.18 1.66 -12.01
C LEU A 109 -24.40 0.98 -12.63
N LYS A 110 -24.82 1.41 -13.83
CA LYS A 110 -25.88 0.73 -14.61
C LYS A 110 -25.59 -0.75 -14.87
N ARG A 111 -24.33 -1.17 -14.76
CA ARG A 111 -23.92 -2.59 -14.85
C ARG A 111 -24.32 -3.43 -13.64
N TYR A 112 -24.64 -2.81 -12.50
CA TYR A 112 -24.96 -3.47 -11.24
C TYR A 112 -26.48 -3.46 -10.92
N GLY A 113 -27.30 -2.99 -11.85
CA GLY A 113 -28.77 -2.94 -11.72
C GLY A 113 -29.33 -1.52 -11.86
N ASP A 114 -30.66 -1.42 -11.75
CA ASP A 114 -31.34 -0.12 -11.75
C ASP A 114 -31.16 0.56 -10.38
N ILE A 115 -30.40 1.65 -10.38
CA ILE A 115 -30.24 2.56 -9.24
C ILE A 115 -31.09 3.80 -9.48
N SER A 116 -31.78 4.29 -8.45
CA SER A 116 -32.58 5.51 -8.56
C SER A 116 -31.69 6.72 -8.89
N HIS A 117 -32.27 7.73 -9.55
CA HIS A 117 -31.55 8.97 -9.86
C HIS A 117 -30.98 9.62 -8.60
N GLU A 118 -31.78 9.72 -7.54
CA GLU A 118 -31.38 10.31 -6.26
C GLU A 118 -30.19 9.56 -5.61
N ALA A 119 -30.21 8.22 -5.63
CA ALA A 119 -29.10 7.43 -5.09
C ALA A 119 -27.83 7.58 -5.95
N THR A 120 -27.98 7.74 -7.26
CA THR A 120 -26.87 7.98 -8.19
C THR A 120 -26.21 9.34 -7.94
N GLU A 121 -27.00 10.38 -7.69
CA GLU A 121 -26.51 11.73 -7.39
C GLU A 121 -25.76 11.74 -6.06
N LYS A 122 -26.38 11.27 -4.97
CA LYS A 122 -25.73 11.21 -3.64
C LYS A 122 -24.43 10.42 -3.66
N LEU A 123 -24.42 9.27 -4.33
CA LEU A 123 -23.20 8.47 -4.44
C LEU A 123 -22.12 9.19 -5.25
N SER A 124 -22.50 9.92 -6.31
CA SER A 124 -21.54 10.67 -7.12
C SER A 124 -20.89 11.82 -6.32
N GLU A 125 -21.65 12.48 -5.44
CA GLU A 125 -21.13 13.50 -4.51
C GLU A 125 -20.12 12.89 -3.52
N SER A 126 -20.49 11.81 -2.82
CA SER A 126 -19.58 11.14 -1.88
C SER A 126 -18.33 10.58 -2.56
N VAL A 127 -18.47 10.04 -3.78
CA VAL A 127 -17.33 9.58 -4.58
C VAL A 127 -16.39 10.73 -4.93
N GLU A 128 -16.92 11.91 -5.27
CA GLU A 128 -16.11 13.10 -5.52
C GLU A 128 -15.34 13.53 -4.25
N GLU A 129 -15.96 13.48 -3.08
CA GLU A 129 -15.25 13.78 -1.82
C GLU A 129 -14.09 12.82 -1.57
N LEU A 130 -14.30 11.51 -1.76
CA LEU A 130 -13.25 10.48 -1.64
C LEU A 130 -12.10 10.71 -2.63
N ILE A 131 -12.46 11.10 -3.85
CA ILE A 131 -11.54 11.47 -4.91
C ILE A 131 -10.65 12.63 -4.47
N GLN A 132 -11.23 13.73 -4.00
CA GLN A 132 -10.49 14.90 -3.55
C GLN A 132 -9.63 14.59 -2.32
N ALA A 133 -10.13 13.79 -1.39
CA ALA A 133 -9.35 13.32 -0.24
C ALA A 133 -8.13 12.48 -0.68
N THR A 134 -8.31 11.56 -1.62
CA THR A 134 -7.22 10.73 -2.16
C THR A 134 -6.15 11.58 -2.85
N LYS A 135 -6.54 12.62 -3.60
CA LYS A 135 -5.61 13.61 -4.18
C LYS A 135 -4.82 14.37 -3.12
N ARG A 136 -5.49 14.85 -2.07
CA ARG A 136 -4.82 15.54 -0.95
C ARG A 136 -3.78 14.64 -0.26
N ILE A 137 -4.06 13.35 -0.07
CA ILE A 137 -3.09 12.40 0.46
C ILE A 137 -1.86 12.29 -0.45
N ALA A 138 -2.06 12.20 -1.77
CA ALA A 138 -0.97 12.17 -2.73
C ALA A 138 -0.11 13.46 -2.69
N ASP A 139 -0.75 14.62 -2.55
CA ASP A 139 -0.09 15.92 -2.44
C ASP A 139 0.75 16.03 -1.15
N ILE A 140 0.18 15.64 -0.01
CA ILE A 140 0.89 15.59 1.28
C ILE A 140 2.10 14.66 1.19
N ALA A 141 1.96 13.50 0.55
CA ALA A 141 3.07 12.57 0.35
C ALA A 141 4.22 13.20 -0.46
N ARG A 142 3.94 14.15 -1.36
CA ARG A 142 4.95 14.94 -2.10
C ARG A 142 5.49 16.15 -1.33
N GLY A 143 4.99 16.40 -0.12
CA GLY A 143 5.36 17.56 0.69
C GLY A 143 4.57 18.84 0.35
N VAL A 144 3.48 18.74 -0.42
CA VAL A 144 2.55 19.85 -0.63
C VAL A 144 1.58 19.88 0.54
N LEU A 145 1.79 20.83 1.46
CA LEU A 145 0.92 21.00 2.62
C LEU A 145 -0.33 21.81 2.23
N PRO A 146 -1.53 21.44 2.74
CA PRO A 146 -2.71 22.27 2.60
C PRO A 146 -2.44 23.65 3.21
N SER A 147 -2.72 24.74 2.48
CA SER A 147 -2.68 26.08 3.07
C SER A 147 -3.78 26.21 4.11
N GLU A 148 -3.46 26.67 5.33
CA GLU A 148 -4.40 26.86 6.46
C GLU A 148 -5.60 27.79 6.18
N LYS A 149 -5.65 28.46 5.02
CA LYS A 149 -6.62 29.52 4.70
C LYS A 149 -8.02 29.06 4.25
N ALA A 150 -8.36 27.79 4.32
CA ALA A 150 -9.66 27.29 3.82
C ALA A 150 -10.68 26.92 4.92
N GLN A 151 -10.36 27.14 6.20
CA GLN A 151 -11.27 26.81 7.32
C GLN A 151 -11.95 28.02 7.99
N GLU A 152 -11.73 29.25 7.53
CA GLU A 152 -12.30 30.48 8.14
C GLU A 152 -13.49 31.11 7.39
N SER A 153 -13.99 30.51 6.30
CA SER A 153 -15.04 31.16 5.48
C SER A 153 -16.49 30.73 5.73
N ASP A 154 -16.78 29.88 6.73
CA ASP A 154 -18.14 29.35 6.99
C ASP A 154 -18.80 29.80 8.31
N GLU A 155 -18.18 30.67 9.12
CA GLU A 155 -18.77 31.16 10.40
C GLU A 155 -19.18 32.65 10.42
N ALA A 156 -19.29 33.32 9.26
CA ALA A 156 -19.75 34.70 9.18
C ALA A 156 -21.06 34.85 8.39
N SER A 157 -22.14 34.21 8.86
CA SER A 157 -23.50 34.59 8.49
C SER A 157 -24.50 34.35 9.64
N GLU A 158 -24.30 35.04 10.75
CA GLU A 158 -25.40 35.37 11.66
C GLU A 158 -25.59 36.89 11.65
N ASP A 159 -26.46 37.36 10.76
CA ASP A 159 -27.03 38.70 10.85
C ASP A 159 -28.00 38.75 12.04
N PRO A 160 -27.88 39.73 12.96
CA PRO A 160 -28.89 39.94 13.99
C PRO A 160 -30.08 40.71 13.40
N ILE A 161 -31.23 40.04 13.31
CA ILE A 161 -32.51 40.70 13.02
C ILE A 161 -32.83 41.63 14.20
N SER A 162 -32.91 42.94 13.91
CA SER A 162 -33.48 43.98 14.79
C SER A 162 -35.00 43.94 14.81
#